data_AF-A0A645HJ17-F1
#
_entry.id   AF-A0A645HJ17-F1
#
_cell.length_a   1.000
_cell.length_b   1.000
_cell.length_c   1.000
_cell.angle_alpha   90.00
_cell.angle_beta   90.00
_cell.angle_gamma   90.00
#
_symmetry.space_group_name_H-M   'P 1'
#
loop_
_entity.id
_entity.type
_entity.pdbx_description
1 polymer ?
#
loop_
_entity_poly.entity_id
_entity_poly.type
_entity_poly.pdbx_seq_one_letter_code
_entity_poly.pdbx_strand_id
1 'polypeptide(L)'
;MEVESILEEKISDYMKERFEFVCFQVEELKERYRLEEGLISTIYHDKEFHSSDNWLGKYSPMDEIKNSKMWVCKGFDKAQLNENEFRKVITLCVKSNEEKKEFSQV
;
A
#
# COMPACT_ATOMS: atom_id res chain seq x y z
N MET A 1 -24.92 0.31 18.37
CA MET A 1 -24.74 -1.09 17.95
C MET A 1 -25.33 -1.37 16.57
N GLU A 2 -26.65 -1.41 16.36
CA GLU A 2 -27.20 -1.75 15.02
C GLU A 2 -26.86 -0.71 13.93
N VAL A 3 -26.95 0.58 14.24
CA VAL A 3 -26.57 1.67 13.32
C VAL A 3 -25.08 1.66 12.97
N GLU A 4 -24.22 1.32 13.94
CA GLU A 4 -22.77 1.22 13.73
C GLU A 4 -22.45 0.04 12.80
N SER A 5 -23.09 -1.12 13.02
CA SER A 5 -22.92 -2.30 12.18
C SER A 5 -23.31 -2.03 10.72
N ILE A 6 -24.46 -1.37 10.48
CA ILE A 6 -24.91 -1.03 9.13
C ILE A 6 -23.94 -0.04 8.47
N LEU A 7 -23.37 0.88 9.25
CA LEU A 7 -22.38 1.83 8.75
C LEU A 7 -21.06 1.14 8.38
N GLU A 8 -20.57 0.24 9.22
CA GLU A 8 -19.34 -0.54 8.96
C GLU A 8 -19.49 -1.42 7.71
N GLU A 9 -20.65 -2.05 7.52
CA GLU A 9 -20.95 -2.84 6.32
C GLU A 9 -20.90 -1.96 5.07
N LYS A 10 -21.57 -0.81 5.08
CA LYS A 10 -21.54 0.15 3.96
C LYS A 10 -20.13 0.64 3.63
N ILE A 11 -19.32 0.93 4.65
CA ILE A 11 -17.92 1.35 4.46
C ILE A 11 -17.12 0.21 3.84
N SER A 12 -17.32 -1.02 4.35
CA SER A 12 -16.62 -2.21 3.87
C SER A 12 -16.93 -2.50 2.41
N ASP A 13 -18.20 -2.44 2.01
CA ASP A 13 -18.62 -2.68 0.64
C ASP A 13 -18.09 -1.59 -0.30
N TYR A 14 -18.19 -0.32 0.11
CA TYR A 14 -17.59 0.80 -0.61
C TYR A 14 -16.08 0.60 -0.85
N MET A 15 -15.34 0.09 0.14
CA MET A 15 -13.92 -0.20 -0.01
C MET A 15 -13.66 -1.37 -0.96
N LYS A 16 -14.37 -2.49 -0.81
CA LYS A 16 -14.20 -3.69 -1.65
C LYS A 16 -14.51 -3.41 -3.13
N GLU A 17 -15.47 -2.54 -3.42
CA GLU A 17 -15.86 -2.18 -4.79
C GLU A 17 -14.85 -1.25 -5.49
N ARG A 18 -14.08 -0.47 -4.73
CA ARG A 18 -13.25 0.62 -5.28
C ARG A 18 -11.76 0.41 -5.13
N PHE A 19 -11.35 -0.52 -4.28
CA PHE A 19 -9.95 -0.80 -4.03
C PHE A 19 -9.64 -2.24 -4.40
N GLU A 20 -8.52 -2.41 -5.11
CA GLU A 20 -7.89 -3.71 -5.30
C GLU A 20 -6.62 -3.76 -4.45
N PHE A 21 -6.40 -4.90 -3.81
CA PHE A 21 -5.22 -5.13 -2.99
C PHE A 21 -4.50 -6.38 -3.45
N VAL A 22 -3.17 -6.33 -3.45
CA VAL A 22 -2.30 -7.48 -3.60
C VAL A 22 -1.61 -7.73 -2.27
N CYS A 23 -1.75 -8.95 -1.76
CA CYS A 23 -1.06 -9.41 -0.56
C CYS A 23 -0.09 -10.53 -0.97
N PHE A 24 1.18 -10.45 -0.60
CA PHE A 24 2.15 -11.50 -0.90
C PHE A 24 3.01 -11.79 0.33
N GLN A 25 3.42 -13.05 0.48
CA GLN A 25 4.21 -13.50 1.63
C GLN A 25 5.70 -13.17 1.44
N VAL A 26 6.32 -12.66 2.50
CA VAL A 26 7.78 -12.46 2.61
C VAL A 26 8.21 -13.04 3.96
N GLU A 27 8.99 -14.12 3.93
CA GLU A 27 9.34 -14.88 5.14
C GLU A 27 10.27 -14.11 6.07
N GLU A 28 11.23 -13.39 5.50
CA GLU A 28 12.30 -12.75 6.27
C GLU A 28 11.93 -11.30 6.61
N LEU A 29 12.01 -10.96 7.90
CA LEU A 29 11.54 -9.68 8.41
C LEU A 29 12.33 -8.49 7.85
N LYS A 30 13.66 -8.58 7.78
CA LYS A 30 14.51 -7.52 7.26
C LYS A 30 14.26 -7.31 5.76
N GLU A 31 14.01 -8.36 5.02
CA GLU A 31 13.61 -8.31 3.62
C GLU A 31 12.26 -7.63 3.47
N ARG A 32 11.27 -8.01 4.29
CA ARG A 32 9.95 -7.37 4.30
C ARG A 32 10.08 -5.86 4.52
N TYR A 33 10.86 -5.44 5.53
CA TYR A 33 11.12 -4.01 5.78
C TYR A 33 11.82 -3.33 4.60
N ARG A 34 12.83 -3.98 3.99
CA ARG A 34 13.54 -3.43 2.85
C ARG A 34 12.61 -3.18 1.65
N LEU A 35 11.73 -4.13 1.37
CA LEU A 35 10.74 -4.02 0.29
C LEU A 35 9.69 -2.96 0.61
N GLU A 36 9.19 -2.90 1.85
CA GLU A 36 8.25 -1.87 2.32
C GLU A 36 8.82 -0.45 2.16
N GLU A 37 10.01 -0.20 2.71
CA GLU A 37 10.70 1.11 2.58
C GLU A 37 11.01 1.44 1.12
N GLY A 38 11.43 0.43 0.33
CA GLY A 38 11.72 0.60 -1.09
C GLY A 38 10.49 1.00 -1.90
N LEU A 39 9.37 0.33 -1.69
CA LEU A 39 8.10 0.63 -2.37
C LEU A 39 7.62 2.05 -2.03
N ILE A 40 7.57 2.39 -0.75
CA ILE A 40 7.13 3.72 -0.29
C ILE A 40 8.06 4.80 -0.85
N SER A 41 9.38 4.60 -0.77
CA SER A 41 10.34 5.58 -1.28
C SER A 41 10.30 5.74 -2.81
N THR A 42 10.04 4.65 -3.54
CA THR A 42 9.92 4.71 -5.00
C THR A 42 8.74 5.61 -5.41
N ILE A 43 7.61 5.50 -4.72
CA ILE A 43 6.42 6.35 -4.94
C ILE A 43 6.69 7.80 -4.48
N TYR A 44 7.31 7.99 -3.32
CA TYR A 44 7.59 9.32 -2.78
C TYR A 44 8.45 10.18 -3.71
N HIS A 45 9.42 9.56 -4.38
CA HIS A 45 10.34 10.24 -5.29
C HIS A 45 9.81 10.36 -6.73
N ASP A 46 8.63 9.81 -7.03
CA ASP A 46 8.00 9.98 -8.33
C ASP A 46 7.50 11.41 -8.48
N LYS A 47 7.93 12.07 -9.56
CA LYS A 47 7.58 13.45 -9.86
C LYS A 47 6.12 13.62 -10.23
N GLU A 48 5.49 12.57 -10.73
CA GLU A 48 4.07 12.56 -11.11
C GLU A 48 3.17 12.20 -9.93
N PHE A 49 3.74 11.75 -8.80
CA PHE A 49 2.99 11.39 -7.62
C PHE A 49 2.53 12.63 -6.83
N HIS A 50 1.23 12.89 -6.88
CA HIS A 50 0.59 14.02 -6.20
C HIS A 50 -0.69 13.58 -5.49
N SER A 51 -0.96 14.20 -4.34
CA SER A 51 -2.24 14.06 -3.66
C SER A 51 -3.32 14.84 -4.38
N SER A 52 -4.58 14.39 -4.25
CA SER A 52 -5.72 15.13 -4.79
C SER A 52 -5.93 16.44 -4.05
N ASP A 53 -6.55 17.42 -4.72
CA ASP A 53 -6.82 18.73 -4.12
C ASP A 53 -7.66 18.63 -2.84
N ASN A 54 -8.54 17.63 -2.75
CA ASN A 54 -9.40 17.40 -1.60
C ASN A 54 -8.80 16.40 -0.59
N TRP A 55 -7.53 16.02 -0.74
CA TRP A 55 -6.88 15.09 0.17
C TRP A 55 -6.71 15.71 1.56
N LEU A 56 -7.31 15.09 2.58
CA LEU A 56 -7.34 15.62 3.95
C LEU A 56 -5.95 15.66 4.63
N GLY A 57 -5.00 14.83 4.17
CA GLY A 57 -3.65 14.78 4.74
C GLY A 57 -2.89 16.09 4.65
N LYS A 58 -3.27 17.01 3.74
CA LYS A 58 -2.69 18.36 3.64
C LYS A 58 -2.95 19.24 4.88
N TYR A 59 -3.92 18.87 5.71
CA TYR A 59 -4.25 19.52 6.98
C TYR A 59 -3.78 18.71 8.20
N SER A 60 -2.99 17.65 7.98
CA SER A 60 -2.46 16.86 9.07
C SER A 60 -1.62 17.72 10.03
N PRO A 61 -1.73 17.50 11.35
CA PRO A 61 -0.81 18.12 12.33
C PRO A 61 0.60 17.52 12.28
N MET A 62 0.77 16.39 11.59
CA MET A 62 2.07 15.75 11.36
C MET A 62 2.65 16.28 10.05
N ASP A 63 3.79 16.98 10.14
CA ASP A 63 4.46 17.56 8.97
C ASP A 63 4.91 16.50 7.96
N GLU A 64 5.27 15.30 8.42
CA GLU A 64 5.65 14.19 7.55
C GLU A 64 4.52 13.80 6.61
N ILE A 65 3.29 13.69 7.12
CA ILE A 65 2.11 13.36 6.31
C ILE A 65 1.81 14.52 5.35
N LYS A 66 1.79 15.75 5.88
CA LYS A 66 1.43 16.94 5.10
C LYS A 66 2.39 17.15 3.92
N ASN A 67 3.69 17.01 4.15
CA ASN A 67 4.71 17.29 3.15
C ASN A 67 4.96 16.09 2.22
N SER A 68 4.81 14.86 2.70
CA SER A 68 5.01 13.66 1.88
C SER A 68 3.88 13.41 0.90
N LYS A 69 2.71 14.03 1.09
CA LYS A 69 1.49 13.76 0.32
C LYS A 69 0.98 12.31 0.49
N MET A 70 1.40 11.63 1.56
CA MET A 70 1.03 10.26 1.88
C MET A 70 0.61 10.13 3.35
N TRP A 71 -0.19 9.12 3.67
CA TRP A 71 -0.55 8.79 5.05
C TRP A 71 0.55 7.99 5.77
N VAL A 72 1.82 8.35 5.56
CA VAL A 72 2.99 7.61 6.06
C VAL A 72 3.93 8.58 6.76
N CYS A 73 4.37 8.24 7.97
CA CYS A 73 5.29 9.09 8.75
C CYS A 73 6.76 8.62 8.72
N LYS A 74 7.04 7.41 8.21
CA LYS A 74 8.36 6.78 8.27
C LYS A 74 8.69 6.08 6.97
N GLY A 75 9.98 5.89 6.69
CA GLY A 75 10.46 5.06 5.57
C GLY A 75 10.24 5.64 4.18
N PHE A 76 9.66 6.84 4.04
CA PHE A 76 9.34 7.43 2.74
C PHE A 76 10.56 8.05 2.03
N ASP A 77 11.54 8.56 2.78
CA ASP A 77 12.77 9.15 2.20
C ASP A 77 13.97 8.20 2.40
N LYS A 78 13.93 7.07 1.71
CA LYS A 78 14.94 5.97 1.77
C LYS A 78 15.43 5.61 0.37
N ALA A 79 16.27 4.57 0.26
CA ALA A 79 16.65 4.05 -1.06
C ALA A 79 15.43 3.48 -1.80
N GLN A 80 15.18 3.99 -3.01
CA GLN A 80 14.20 3.45 -3.95
C GLN A 80 14.49 1.96 -4.26
N LEU A 81 13.53 1.27 -4.85
CA LEU A 81 13.76 -0.09 -5.33
C LEU A 81 14.79 -0.06 -6.46
N ASN A 82 15.76 -0.97 -6.40
CA ASN A 82 16.58 -1.28 -7.56
C ASN A 82 15.86 -2.31 -8.47
N GLU A 83 16.43 -2.55 -9.65
CA GLU A 83 15.82 -3.44 -10.65
C GLU A 83 15.62 -4.88 -10.14
N ASN A 84 16.56 -5.41 -9.34
CA ASN A 84 16.43 -6.76 -8.80
C ASN A 84 15.30 -6.84 -7.77
N GLU A 85 15.17 -5.83 -6.91
CA GLU A 85 14.09 -5.76 -5.93
C GLU A 85 12.73 -5.58 -6.59
N PHE A 86 12.66 -4.76 -7.65
CA PHE A 86 11.43 -4.58 -8.43
C PHE A 86 10.97 -5.89 -9.08
N ARG A 87 11.89 -6.62 -9.74
CA ARG A 87 11.62 -7.95 -10.28
C ARG A 87 11.16 -8.92 -9.20
N LYS A 88 11.75 -8.85 -8.01
CA LYS A 88 11.38 -9.69 -6.87
C LYS A 88 9.93 -9.42 -6.42
N VAL A 89 9.54 -8.16 -6.28
CA VAL A 89 8.15 -7.79 -5.94
C VAL A 89 7.18 -8.34 -6.98
N ILE A 90 7.48 -8.19 -8.28
CA ILE A 90 6.64 -8.73 -9.36
C ILE A 90 6.47 -10.25 -9.20
N THR A 91 7.57 -10.99 -9.01
CA THR A 91 7.52 -12.45 -8.83
C THR A 91 6.66 -12.85 -7.62
N LEU A 92 6.78 -12.14 -6.50
CA LEU A 92 5.98 -12.38 -5.29
C LEU A 92 4.49 -12.13 -5.54
N CYS A 93 4.15 -11.05 -6.25
CA CYS A 93 2.77 -10.73 -6.63
C CYS A 93 2.18 -11.79 -7.58
N VAL A 94 2.94 -12.25 -8.57
CA VAL A 94 2.48 -13.29 -9.51
C VAL A 94 2.21 -14.60 -8.77
N LYS A 95 3.16 -15.05 -7.94
CA LYS A 95 3.00 -16.27 -7.13
C LYS A 95 1.76 -16.21 -6.25
N SER A 96 1.54 -15.09 -5.56
CA SER A 96 0.36 -14.90 -4.71
C SER A 96 -0.95 -14.96 -5.51
N ASN A 97 -0.98 -14.34 -6.69
CA ASN A 97 -2.17 -14.37 -7.55
C ASN A 97 -2.46 -15.77 -8.12
N GLU A 98 -1.42 -16.57 -8.39
CA GLU A 98 -1.56 -17.98 -8.79
C GLU A 98 -2.13 -18.81 -7.64
N GLU A 99 -1.55 -18.71 -6.44
CA GLU A 99 -2.05 -19.38 -5.24
C GLU A 99 -3.52 -19.01 -4.97
N LYS A 100 -3.88 -17.72 -5.05
CA LYS A 100 -5.27 -17.26 -4.88
C LYS A 100 -6.24 -17.91 -5.87
N LYS A 101 -5.82 -18.09 -7.14
CA LYS A 101 -6.66 -18.75 -8.16
C LYS A 101 -6.86 -20.22 -7.84
N GLU A 102 -5.82 -20.92 -7.41
CA GLU A 102 -5.92 -22.32 -6.99
C GLU A 102 -6.90 -22.48 -5.82
N PHE A 103 -6.80 -21.63 -4.79
CA PHE A 103 -7.73 -21.66 -3.65
C PHE A 103 -9.18 -21.29 -4.01
N SER A 104 -9.40 -20.47 -5.05
CA SER A 104 -10.75 -20.07 -5.48
C SER A 104 -11.44 -21.12 -6.35
N GLN A 105 -10.73 -22.19 -6.76
CA GLN A 105 -11.25 -23.28 -7.58
C GLN A 105 -11.61 -24.55 -6.78
N VAL A 106 -11.36 -24.54 -5.46
CA VAL A 106 -11.63 -25.64 -4.52
C VAL A 106 -12.94 -25.41 -3.77
#